data_AF-C2XUN8-F1
#
_entry.id   AF-C2XUN8-F1
#
_cell.length_a   1.000
_cell.length_b   1.000
_cell.length_c   1.000
_cell.angle_alpha   90.00
_cell.angle_beta   90.00
_cell.angle_gamma   90.00
#
_symmetry.space_group_name_H-M   'P 1'
#
loop_
_entity.id
_entity.type
_entity.pdbx_description
1 polymer ?
#
loop_
_entity_poly.entity_id
_entity_poly.type
_entity_poly.pdbx_seq_one_letter_code
_entity_poly.pdbx_strand_id
1 'polypeptide(L)' 'MIAFAERNGISKPTYYKRIKSGMDPYEAAIKPKGHETYLELARKNGIKDVTFYQRITRGMKPYEAATKLVKKGE' A
#
# COMPACT_ATOMS: atom_id res chain seq x y z
N MET A 1 14.66 -12.77 -8.69
CA MET A 1 13.44 -12.14 -8.15
C MET A 1 13.51 -11.81 -6.66
N ILE A 2 14.02 -12.71 -5.81
CA ILE A 2 14.08 -12.46 -4.34
C ILE A 2 14.97 -11.28 -3.97
N ALA A 3 16.18 -11.17 -4.54
CA ALA A 3 17.06 -10.02 -4.29
C ALA A 3 16.44 -8.68 -4.75
N PHE A 4 15.61 -8.72 -5.79
CA PHE A 4 14.83 -7.58 -6.25
C PHE A 4 13.70 -7.24 -5.27
N ALA A 5 13.00 -8.24 -4.75
CA ALA A 5 12.00 -8.08 -3.71
C ALA A 5 12.61 -7.49 -2.42
N GLU A 6 13.76 -8.00 -1.97
CA GLU A 6 14.48 -7.49 -0.79
C GLU A 6 14.91 -6.03 -0.97
N ARG A 7 15.38 -5.65 -2.17
CA ARG A 7 15.69 -4.25 -2.51
C ARG A 7 14.46 -3.33 -2.51
N ASN A 8 13.28 -3.89 -2.79
CA ASN A 8 11.99 -3.20 -2.71
C ASN A 8 11.34 -3.33 -1.31
N GLY A 9 12.08 -3.76 -0.28
CA GLY A 9 11.58 -3.88 1.09
C GLY A 9 10.63 -5.06 1.33
N ILE A 10 10.55 -6.00 0.39
CA ILE A 10 9.69 -7.18 0.47
C ILE A 10 10.52 -8.35 0.99
N SER A 11 10.18 -8.82 2.19
CA SER A 11 10.83 -9.97 2.79
C SER A 11 10.55 -11.25 1.99
N LYS A 12 11.54 -12.13 1.85
CA LYS A 12 11.44 -13.51 1.33
C LYS A 12 10.11 -14.23 1.65
N PRO A 13 9.67 -14.35 2.92
CA PRO A 13 8.41 -15.04 3.24
C PRO A 13 7.18 -14.38 2.62
N THR A 14 7.20 -13.04 2.47
CA THR A 14 6.11 -12.28 1.84
C THR A 14 6.06 -12.53 0.34
N TYR A 15 7.22 -12.54 -0.31
CA TYR A 15 7.35 -12.87 -1.73
C TYR A 15 6.78 -14.28 -2.00
N TYR A 16 7.23 -15.31 -1.28
CA TYR A 16 6.72 -16.67 -1.46
C TYR A 16 5.23 -16.81 -1.17
N LYS A 17 4.69 -16.10 -0.16
CA LYS A 17 3.26 -16.08 0.11
C LYS A 17 2.46 -15.52 -1.08
N ARG A 18 2.98 -14.49 -1.76
CA ARG A 18 2.36 -13.89 -2.95
C ARG A 18 2.39 -14.84 -4.15
N ILE A 19 3.53 -15.48 -4.42
CA ILE A 19 3.64 -16.51 -5.46
C ILE A 19 2.64 -17.65 -5.19
N LYS A 20 2.58 -18.13 -3.94
CA LYS A 20 1.65 -19.20 -3.53
C LYS A 20 0.18 -18.78 -3.66
N SER A 21 -0.11 -17.48 -3.59
CA SER A 21 -1.44 -16.91 -3.81
C SER A 21 -1.78 -16.71 -5.30
N GLY A 22 -0.89 -17.11 -6.22
CA GLY A 22 -1.09 -16.96 -7.67
C GLY A 22 -0.67 -15.60 -8.23
N MET A 23 0.10 -14.81 -7.49
CA MET A 23 0.61 -13.50 -7.96
C MET A 23 1.85 -13.70 -8.83
N ASP A 24 1.95 -12.92 -9.91
CA ASP A 24 3.11 -12.95 -10.80
C ASP A 24 4.42 -12.65 -10.04
N PRO A 25 5.52 -13.34 -10.32
CA PRO A 25 6.79 -13.13 -9.64
C PRO A 25 7.37 -11.72 -9.75
N TYR A 26 7.10 -10.99 -10.83
CA TYR A 26 7.47 -9.60 -10.95
C TYR A 26 6.60 -8.72 -10.04
N GLU A 27 5.27 -8.88 -10.10
CA GLU A 27 4.33 -8.18 -9.22
C GLU A 27 4.61 -8.46 -7.73
N ALA A 28 4.92 -9.71 -7.40
CA ALA A 28 5.24 -10.12 -6.04
C ALA A 28 6.50 -9.45 -5.48
N ALA A 29 7.44 -9.10 -6.37
CA ALA A 29 8.72 -8.45 -6.02
C ALA A 29 8.68 -6.92 -6.07
N ILE A 30 7.69 -6.29 -6.72
CA ILE A 30 7.54 -4.82 -6.74
C ILE A 30 6.46 -4.31 -5.80
N LYS A 31 5.45 -5.13 -5.49
CA LYS A 31 4.28 -4.67 -4.74
C LYS A 31 4.67 -4.38 -3.29
N PRO A 32 4.68 -3.12 -2.81
CA PRO A 32 5.14 -2.79 -1.48
C PRO A 32 4.32 -3.53 -0.41
N LYS A 33 4.97 -3.83 0.72
CA LYS A 33 4.42 -4.62 1.82
C LYS A 33 3.51 -3.75 2.69
N GLY A 34 2.44 -3.23 2.11
CA GLY A 34 1.42 -2.47 2.82
C GLY A 34 1.16 -1.11 2.24
N HIS A 35 0.34 -0.37 2.97
CA HIS A 35 -0.12 0.94 2.59
C HIS A 35 0.90 2.05 2.83
N GLU A 36 2.16 1.77 3.19
CA GLU A 36 3.15 2.80 3.55
C GLU A 36 3.29 3.90 2.51
N THR A 37 3.40 3.56 1.22
CA THR A 37 3.43 4.56 0.13
C THR A 37 2.15 5.41 0.10
N TYR A 38 1.01 4.79 0.38
CA TYR A 38 -0.29 5.45 0.45
C TYR A 38 -0.50 6.22 1.77
N LEU A 39 0.13 5.81 2.86
CA LEU A 39 0.12 6.49 4.16
C LEU A 39 0.99 7.74 4.10
N GLU A 40 2.16 7.65 3.47
CA GLU A 40 2.99 8.82 3.21
C GLU A 40 2.28 9.80 2.26
N LEU A 41 1.66 9.29 1.20
CA LEU A 41 0.81 10.09 0.32
C LEU A 41 -0.38 10.71 1.07
N ALA A 42 -1.05 9.94 1.94
CA ALA A 42 -2.15 10.42 2.78
C ALA A 42 -1.68 11.56 3.69
N ARG A 43 -0.55 11.37 4.41
CA ARG A 43 0.06 12.39 5.27
C ARG A 43 0.41 13.65 4.51
N LYS A 44 0.98 13.53 3.31
CA LYS A 44 1.28 14.66 2.41
C LYS A 44 0.01 15.40 1.97
N ASN A 45 -1.10 14.70 1.84
CA ASN A 45 -2.43 15.25 1.54
C ASN A 45 -3.21 15.68 2.82
N GLY A 46 -2.60 15.67 4.00
CA GLY A 46 -3.25 16.03 5.27
C GLY A 46 -4.27 15.01 5.79
N ILE A 47 -4.26 13.79 5.25
CA ILE A 47 -5.13 12.68 5.65
C ILE A 47 -4.43 11.88 6.75
N LYS A 48 -5.08 11.75 7.91
CA LYS A 48 -4.58 10.95 9.03
C LYS A 48 -4.57 9.46 8.68
N ASP A 49 -3.61 8.72 9.22
CA ASP A 49 -3.49 7.27 9.03
C ASP A 49 -4.80 6.54 9.41
N VAL A 50 -5.47 6.98 10.49
CA VAL A 50 -6.77 6.45 10.93
C VAL A 50 -7.84 6.61 9.84
N THR A 51 -7.92 7.80 9.24
CA THR A 51 -8.88 8.09 8.16
C THR A 51 -8.57 7.25 6.92
N PHE A 52 -7.29 7.06 6.62
CA PHE A 52 -6.84 6.21 5.52
C PHE A 52 -7.32 4.76 5.71
N TYR A 53 -7.05 4.14 6.86
CA TYR A 53 -7.50 2.78 7.14
C TYR A 53 -9.02 2.65 7.15
N GLN A 54 -9.74 3.63 7.71
CA GLN A 54 -11.20 3.63 7.71
C GLN A 54 -11.79 3.66 6.29
N ARG A 55 -11.13 4.37 5.35
CA ARG A 55 -11.49 4.37 3.93
C ARG A 55 -11.23 3.01 3.27
N ILE A 56 -10.10 2.37 3.56
CA ILE A 56 -9.82 1.00 3.10
C ILE A 56 -10.88 0.01 3.60
N THR A 57 -11.25 0.08 4.89
CA THR A 57 -12.28 -0.77 5.49
C THR A 57 -13.65 -0.55 4.86
N ARG A 58 -13.93 0.66 4.38
CA ARG A 58 -15.13 0.99 3.60
C ARG A 58 -15.08 0.50 2.14
N GLY A 59 -14.03 -0.21 1.74
CA GLY A 59 -13.84 -0.72 0.38
C GLY A 59 -13.23 0.29 -0.59
N MET A 60 -12.70 1.42 -0.12
CA MET A 60 -12.05 2.42 -0.96
C MET A 60 -10.67 1.91 -1.42
N LYS A 61 -10.30 2.20 -2.67
CA LYS A 61 -8.98 1.84 -3.19
C LYS A 61 -7.88 2.59 -2.40
N PRO A 62 -6.70 1.98 -2.21
CA PRO A 62 -5.56 2.60 -1.53
C PRO A 62 -5.19 3.99 -2.03
N TYR A 63 -5.16 4.15 -3.35
CA TYR A 63 -4.84 5.41 -3.98
C TYR A 63 -5.90 6.49 -3.70
N GLU A 64 -7.18 6.14 -3.84
CA GLU A 64 -8.29 7.06 -3.54
C GLU A 64 -8.36 7.41 -2.04
N ALA A 65 -8.08 6.44 -1.17
CA ALA A 65 -8.04 6.64 0.26
C ALA A 65 -6.95 7.64 0.67
N ALA A 66 -5.83 7.67 -0.05
CA ALA A 66 -4.70 8.57 0.18
C ALA A 66 -4.78 9.94 -0.53
N THR A 67 -5.61 10.08 -1.56
CA THR A 67 -5.67 11.30 -2.40
C THR A 67 -6.96 12.08 -2.26
N LYS A 68 -8.04 11.45 -1.76
CA LYS A 68 -9.32 12.14 -1.58
C LYS A 68 -9.20 13.16 -0.46
N LEU A 69 -8.96 14.41 -0.84
CA LEU A 69 -8.86 15.56 0.05
C LEU A 69 -10.09 15.60 0.96
N VAL A 70 -9.85 15.65 2.27
CA VAL A 70 -10.89 16.03 3.22
C VAL A 70 -11.11 17.52 2.94
N LYS A 71 -12.26 17.94 2.42
CA LYS A 71 -12.57 19.37 2.33
C LYS A 71 -12.42 19.93 3.75
N LYS A 72 -11.41 20.76 3.97
CA LYS A 72 -11.30 21.55 5.19
C LYS A 72 -12.49 22.51 5.10
N GLY A 73 -13.52 22.27 5.91
CA GLY A 73 -14.61 23.22 6.04
C GLY A 73 -14.00 24.56 6.45
N GLU A 74 -14.36 25.59 5.70
CA GLU A 74 -14.09 27.00 6.00
C GLU A 74 -14.53 27.38 7.41
#